data_AF-A0A540LR38-F1
#
_entry.id   AF-A0A540LR38-F1
#
_cell.length_a   1.000
_cell.length_b   1.000
_cell.length_c   1.000
_cell.angle_alpha   90.00
_cell.angle_beta   90.00
_cell.angle_gamma   90.00
#
_symmetry.space_group_name_H-M   'P 1'
#
loop_
_entity.id
_entity.type
_entity.pdbx_description
1 polymer ?
#
loop_
_entity_poly.entity_id
_entity_poly.type
_entity_poly.pdbx_seq_one_letter_code
_entity_poly.pdbx_strand_id
1 'polypeptide(L)'
;MLKINAKSDVYSYGVVLLEIITRKRPVDPSFTDGQHVIQWVRGHLKSKKDPVEILDPKLQGYPDTQIQEMLQALGISLLCTSNWADDRPTMKDMMALLREI
;
A
#
# COMPACT_ATOMS: atom_id res chain seq x y z
N MET A 1 17.87 14.75 -3.57
CA MET A 1 17.20 15.02 -2.27
C MET A 1 15.70 15.01 -2.53
N LEU A 2 14.91 14.20 -1.80
CA LEU A 2 13.45 14.25 -1.91
C LEU A 2 12.98 15.65 -1.48
N LYS A 3 12.23 16.34 -2.34
CA LYS A 3 11.67 17.65 -2.01
C LYS A 3 10.54 17.43 -1.00
N ILE A 4 10.72 17.97 0.21
CA ILE A 4 9.68 17.93 1.25
C ILE A 4 8.53 18.83 0.81
N ASN A 5 7.34 18.23 0.65
CA ASN A 5 6.12 18.90 0.24
C ASN A 5 4.90 18.01 0.55
N ALA A 6 3.68 18.48 0.24
CA ALA A 6 2.47 17.69 0.44
C ALA A 6 2.50 16.32 -0.27
N LYS A 7 3.23 16.17 -1.39
CA LYS A 7 3.37 14.89 -2.10
C LYS A 7 4.33 13.92 -1.40
N SER A 8 5.28 14.41 -0.59
CA SER A 8 6.07 13.54 0.30
C SER A 8 5.22 13.03 1.46
N ASP A 9 4.29 13.85 1.98
CA ASP A 9 3.38 13.42 3.04
C ASP A 9 2.40 12.34 2.55
N VAL A 10 1.88 12.50 1.33
CA VAL A 10 1.04 11.46 0.68
C VAL A 10 1.81 10.15 0.51
N TYR A 11 3.09 10.21 0.12
CA TYR A 11 3.92 9.01 0.02
C TYR A 11 4.08 8.31 1.36
N SER A 12 4.44 9.05 2.42
CA SER A 12 4.59 8.50 3.76
C SER A 12 3.29 7.91 4.29
N TYR A 13 2.14 8.56 4.02
CA TYR A 13 0.84 8.00 4.36
C TYR A 13 0.56 6.68 3.61
N GLY A 14 0.90 6.61 2.32
CA GLY A 14 0.80 5.38 1.56
C GLY A 14 1.64 4.24 2.14
N VAL A 15 2.83 4.53 2.69
CA VAL A 15 3.63 3.54 3.42
C VAL A 15 2.90 3.07 4.68
N VAL A 16 2.34 3.99 5.47
CA VAL A 16 1.58 3.65 6.69
C VAL A 16 0.36 2.79 6.36
N LEU A 17 -0.36 3.07 5.28
CA LEU A 17 -1.46 2.21 4.82
C LEU A 17 -0.97 0.80 4.48
N LEU A 18 0.16 0.67 3.78
CA LEU A 18 0.75 -0.64 3.50
C LEU A 18 1.12 -1.37 4.80
N GLU A 19 1.67 -0.68 5.80
CA GLU A 19 1.95 -1.29 7.10
C GLU A 19 0.68 -1.83 7.77
N ILE A 20 -0.41 -1.07 7.73
CA ILE A 20 -1.71 -1.46 8.30
C ILE A 20 -2.28 -2.69 7.57
N ILE A 21 -2.31 -2.64 6.24
CA ILE A 21 -2.93 -3.68 5.39
C ILE A 21 -2.16 -4.99 5.47
N THR A 22 -0.82 -4.92 5.48
CA THR A 22 0.05 -6.10 5.44
C THR A 22 0.46 -6.60 6.83
N ARG A 23 0.31 -5.76 7.87
CA ARG A 23 0.89 -5.96 9.21
C ARG A 23 2.40 -6.19 9.18
N LYS A 24 3.10 -5.55 8.24
CA LYS A 24 4.57 -5.59 8.13
C LYS A 24 5.15 -4.20 8.36
N ARG A 25 6.36 -4.13 8.90
CA ARG A 25 7.10 -2.86 8.99
C ARG A 25 7.55 -2.41 7.58
N PRO A 26 7.91 -1.13 7.37
CA PRO A 26 8.36 -0.65 6.07
C PRO A 26 9.61 -1.38 5.59
N VAL A 27 10.47 -1.77 6.54
CA VAL A 27 11.55 -2.76 6.35
C VAL A 27 11.29 -3.86 7.37
N ASP A 28 10.84 -5.01 6.90
CA ASP A 28 10.46 -6.15 7.74
C ASP A 28 11.44 -7.32 7.55
N PRO A 29 11.83 -8.04 8.62
CA PRO A 29 12.73 -9.19 8.51
C PRO A 29 12.20 -10.34 7.65
N SER A 30 10.88 -10.38 7.40
CA SER A 30 10.27 -11.38 6.50
C SER A 30 10.50 -11.11 5.01
N PHE A 31 11.01 -9.93 4.66
CA PHE A 31 11.35 -9.59 3.28
C PHE A 31 12.80 -10.00 2.99
N THR A 32 13.06 -10.47 1.76
CA THR A 32 14.43 -10.80 1.32
C THR A 32 15.28 -9.55 1.21
N ASP A 33 16.56 -9.67 1.57
CA ASP A 33 17.61 -8.65 1.34
C ASP A 33 17.29 -7.24 1.86
N GLY A 34 16.52 -7.12 2.93
CA GLY A 34 16.15 -5.83 3.51
C GLY A 34 15.27 -4.98 2.59
N GLN A 35 14.53 -5.61 1.68
CA GLN A 35 13.57 -4.93 0.81
C GLN A 35 12.58 -4.08 1.60
N HIS A 36 12.20 -2.95 1.01
CA HIS A 36 11.12 -2.12 1.55
C HIS A 36 9.75 -2.74 1.19
N VAL A 37 8.72 -2.57 2.03
CA VAL A 37 7.37 -3.12 1.83
C VAL A 37 6.81 -2.83 0.44
N ILE A 38 7.04 -1.62 -0.08
CA ILE A 38 6.63 -1.23 -1.45
C ILE A 38 7.26 -2.14 -2.52
N GLN A 39 8.55 -2.46 -2.38
CA GLN A 39 9.26 -3.33 -3.34
C GLN A 39 8.73 -4.75 -3.25
N TRP A 40 8.51 -5.25 -2.03
CA TRP A 40 7.94 -6.57 -1.79
C TRP A 40 6.53 -6.70 -2.41
N VAL A 41 5.63 -5.75 -2.13
CA VAL A 41 4.27 -5.70 -2.70
C VAL A 41 4.32 -5.65 -4.24
N ARG A 42 5.11 -4.74 -4.82
CA ARG A 42 5.23 -4.63 -6.28
C ARG A 42 5.83 -5.90 -6.91
N GLY A 43 6.78 -6.55 -6.24
CA GLY A 43 7.36 -7.81 -6.68
C GLY A 43 6.34 -8.95 -6.68
N HIS A 44 5.52 -9.03 -5.64
CA HIS A 44 4.42 -10.00 -5.54
C HIS A 44 3.41 -9.84 -6.67
N LEU A 45 2.94 -8.60 -6.92
CA LEU A 45 1.99 -8.30 -7.99
C LEU A 45 2.58 -8.54 -9.39
N LYS A 46 3.85 -8.17 -9.62
CA LYS A 46 4.55 -8.45 -10.89
C LYS A 46 4.69 -9.94 -11.17
N SER A 47 4.78 -10.76 -10.11
CA SER A 47 4.85 -12.21 -10.21
C SER A 47 3.48 -12.87 -10.49
N LYS A 48 2.42 -12.08 -10.67
CA LYS A 48 1.03 -12.52 -10.89
C LYS A 48 0.51 -13.48 -9.81
N LYS A 49 1.04 -13.36 -8.60
CA LYS A 49 0.52 -14.04 -7.41
C LYS A 49 -0.77 -13.37 -6.95
N ASP A 50 -1.56 -14.09 -6.16
CA ASP A 50 -2.81 -13.58 -5.63
C ASP A 50 -2.55 -12.34 -4.74
N PRO A 51 -3.15 -11.18 -5.04
CA PRO A 51 -3.05 -9.99 -4.21
C PRO A 51 -3.53 -10.20 -2.76
N VAL A 52 -4.41 -11.17 -2.50
CA VAL A 52 -4.89 -11.50 -1.15
C VAL A 52 -3.75 -11.97 -0.24
N GLU A 53 -2.71 -12.59 -0.80
CA GLU A 53 -1.52 -13.03 -0.04
C GLU A 53 -0.68 -11.86 0.51
N ILE A 54 -0.93 -10.63 0.05
CA ILE A 54 -0.29 -9.41 0.58
C ILE A 54 -0.94 -8.97 1.89
N LEU A 55 -2.23 -9.24 2.06
CA LEU A 55 -3.00 -8.83 3.23
C LEU A 55 -2.49 -9.54 4.49
N ASP A 56 -2.72 -8.95 5.67
CA ASP A 56 -2.42 -9.59 6.95
C ASP A 56 -3.07 -11.00 6.99
N PRO A 57 -2.28 -12.08 7.15
CA PRO A 57 -2.81 -13.44 7.20
C PRO A 57 -3.87 -13.65 8.29
N LYS A 58 -3.91 -12.80 9.32
CA LYS A 58 -4.95 -12.83 10.35
C LYS A 58 -6.32 -12.35 9.87
N LEU A 59 -6.42 -11.80 8.66
CA LEU A 59 -7.66 -11.39 8.01
C LEU A 59 -8.26 -12.51 7.14
N GLN A 60 -7.63 -13.69 7.10
CA GLN A 60 -8.23 -14.87 6.49
C GLN A 60 -9.57 -15.21 7.17
N GLY A 61 -10.61 -15.45 6.37
CA GLY A 61 -11.96 -15.76 6.85
C GLY A 61 -12.90 -14.57 6.99
N TYR A 62 -12.44 -13.35 6.67
CA TYR A 62 -13.33 -12.20 6.50
C TYR A 62 -14.18 -12.35 5.24
N PRO A 63 -15.39 -11.73 5.18
CA PRO A 63 -16.23 -11.78 3.99
C PRO A 63 -15.51 -11.26 2.74
N ASP A 64 -15.78 -11.84 1.58
CA ASP A 64 -15.17 -11.46 0.30
C ASP A 64 -15.31 -9.95 0.02
N THR A 65 -16.44 -9.34 0.41
CA THR A 65 -16.65 -7.89 0.26
C THR A 65 -15.60 -7.07 1.01
N GLN A 66 -15.28 -7.45 2.25
CA GLN A 66 -14.27 -6.76 3.05
C GLN A 66 -12.86 -7.02 2.52
N ILE A 67 -12.60 -8.22 1.98
CA ILE A 67 -11.34 -8.50 1.28
C ILE A 67 -11.20 -7.60 0.05
N GLN A 68 -12.27 -7.38 -0.73
CA GLN A 68 -12.23 -6.46 -1.87
C GLN A 68 -11.96 -5.01 -1.43
N GLU A 69 -12.60 -4.54 -0.35
CA GLU A 69 -12.34 -3.22 0.23
C GLU A 69 -10.86 -3.04 0.61
N MET A 70 -10.25 -4.06 1.23
CA MET A 70 -8.82 -4.06 1.57
C MET A 70 -7.92 -4.05 0.32
N LEU A 71 -8.30 -4.75 -0.74
CA LEU A 71 -7.57 -4.73 -2.01
C LEU A 71 -7.68 -3.37 -2.73
N GLN A 72 -8.83 -2.69 -2.62
CA GLN A 72 -8.97 -1.31 -3.10
C GLN A 72 -8.07 -0.36 -2.31
N ALA A 73 -8.03 -0.49 -0.98
CA ALA A 73 -7.12 0.28 -0.12
C ALA A 73 -5.64 0.00 -0.44
N LEU A 74 -5.28 -1.26 -0.77
CA LEU A 74 -3.95 -1.62 -1.26
C LEU A 74 -3.62 -0.89 -2.57
N GLY A 75 -4.57 -0.83 -3.50
CA GLY A 75 -4.44 -0.06 -4.73
C GLY A 75 -4.18 1.43 -4.49
N ILE A 76 -4.95 2.06 -3.59
CA ILE A 76 -4.74 3.47 -3.20
C ILE A 76 -3.35 3.67 -2.59
N SER A 77 -2.91 2.75 -1.74
CA SER A 77 -1.59 2.79 -1.12
C SER A 77 -0.46 2.76 -2.16
N LEU A 78 -0.63 2.00 -3.25
CA LEU A 78 0.31 1.94 -4.35
C LEU A 78 0.34 3.20 -5.21
N LEU A 79 -0.81 3.87 -5.41
CA LEU A 79 -0.89 5.19 -6.05
C LEU A 79 -0.17 6.24 -5.22
N CYS A 80 -0.42 6.28 -3.91
CA CYS A 80 0.25 7.18 -2.96
C CYS A 80 1.78 7.00 -2.97
N THR A 81 2.25 5.76 -3.13
CA THR A 81 3.69 5.42 -3.13
C THR A 81 4.32 5.43 -4.53
N SER A 82 3.71 6.09 -5.52
CA SER A 82 4.31 6.23 -6.85
C SER A 82 5.71 6.85 -6.79
N ASN A 83 6.60 6.37 -7.65
CA ASN A 83 7.95 6.93 -7.79
C ASN A 83 7.91 8.36 -8.34
N TRP A 84 6.89 8.69 -9.14
CA TRP A 84 6.65 10.03 -9.67
C TRP A 84 5.72 10.79 -8.73
N ALA A 85 6.16 11.96 -8.25
CA ALA A 85 5.39 12.75 -7.29
C ALA A 85 4.06 13.27 -7.87
N ASP A 86 4.01 13.52 -9.18
CA ASP A 86 2.84 14.04 -9.88
C ASP A 86 1.74 12.99 -10.04
N ASP A 87 2.11 11.70 -10.11
CA ASP A 87 1.17 10.57 -10.17
C ASP A 87 0.50 10.30 -8.82
N ARG A 88 1.09 10.78 -7.72
CA ARG A 88 0.49 10.61 -6.39
C ARG A 88 -0.75 11.48 -6.33
N PRO A 89 -1.87 11.05 -5.73
CA PRO A 89 -3.05 11.88 -5.52
C PRO A 89 -2.73 13.09 -4.61
N THR A 90 -3.66 14.04 -4.51
CA THR A 90 -3.62 14.99 -3.37
C THR A 90 -4.10 14.29 -2.11
N MET A 91 -3.79 14.83 -0.93
CA MET A 91 -4.34 14.31 0.33
C MET A 91 -5.89 14.32 0.32
N LYS A 92 -6.50 15.35 -0.29
CA LYS A 92 -7.95 15.45 -0.43
C LYS A 92 -8.51 14.32 -1.31
N ASP A 93 -7.89 14.07 -2.46
CA ASP A 93 -8.36 13.04 -3.39
C ASP A 93 -8.15 11.65 -2.81
N MET A 94 -7.01 11.40 -2.15
CA MET A 94 -6.76 10.14 -1.45
C MET A 94 -7.82 9.87 -0.37
N MET A 95 -8.18 10.89 0.42
CA MET A 95 -9.23 10.76 1.43
C MET A 95 -10.62 10.55 0.82
N ALA A 96 -10.88 11.09 -0.38
CA ALA A 96 -12.12 10.83 -1.11
C ALA A 96 -12.18 9.37 -1.58
N LEU A 97 -11.10 8.89 -2.22
CA LEU A 97 -11.00 7.50 -2.67
C LEU A 97 -11.20 6.50 -1.53
N LEU A 98 -10.60 6.74 -0.36
CA LEU A 98 -10.76 5.86 0.80
C LEU A 98 -12.18 5.86 1.38
N ARG A 99 -12.97 6.92 1.18
CA ARG A 99 -14.37 7.01 1.66
C ARG A 99 -15.36 6.37 0.68
N GLU A 100 -14.95 6.15 -0.55
CA GLU A 100 -15.74 5.52 -1.61
C GLU A 100 -15.51 4.00 -1.69
N ILE A 101 -14.60 3.48 -0.87
CA ILE A 101 -14.53 2.06 -0.51
C ILE A 101 -15.70 1.76 0.42
#